data_AF-A0A3D2JPL8-F1
#
_entry.id   AF-A0A3D2JPL8-F1
#
_cell.length_a   1.000
_cell.length_b   1.000
_cell.length_c   1.000
_cell.angle_alpha   90.00
_cell.angle_beta   90.00
_cell.angle_gamma   90.00
#
_symmetry.space_group_name_H-M   'P 1'
#
loop_
_entity.id
_entity.type
_entity.pdbx_description
1 polymer ?
#
loop_
_entity_poly.entity_id
_entity_poly.type
_entity_poly.pdbx_seq_one_letter_code
_entity_poly.pdbx_strand_id
1 'polypeptide(L)'
;MLGIAVAAWQPIFDSAREIVGDELFEPVSPDAKSRKRNSVAKECQAEDPIEVWIAEIDSEIARFITVKMNYDEGVAEIGNNAIATKFHGRGLGTQMYRFVL
;
A
#
# COMPACT_ATOMS: atom_id res chain seq x y z
N MET A 1 -9.67 3.23 1.31
CA MET A 1 -8.23 2.93 1.07
C MET A 1 -7.93 1.52 0.57
N LEU A 2 -8.56 0.45 1.08
CA LEU A 2 -8.19 -0.93 0.70
C LEU A 2 -8.23 -1.22 -0.81
N GLY A 3 -9.24 -0.68 -1.51
CA GLY A 3 -9.32 -0.77 -2.97
C GLY A 3 -8.16 -0.08 -3.69
N ILE A 4 -7.65 1.03 -3.12
CA ILE A 4 -6.46 1.73 -3.63
C ILE A 4 -5.23 0.84 -3.50
N ALA A 5 -5.06 0.16 -2.36
CA ALA A 5 -3.92 -0.74 -2.14
C ALA A 5 -3.91 -1.89 -3.15
N VAL A 6 -5.04 -2.54 -3.36
CA VAL A 6 -5.18 -3.64 -4.33
C VAL A 6 -4.91 -3.15 -5.75
N ALA A 7 -5.50 -2.01 -6.15
CA ALA A 7 -5.29 -1.44 -7.48
C ALA A 7 -3.82 -1.04 -7.72
N ALA A 8 -3.16 -0.47 -6.72
CA ALA A 8 -1.75 -0.07 -6.81
C ALA A 8 -0.79 -1.28 -6.94
N TRP A 9 -1.13 -2.41 -6.32
CA TRP A 9 -0.33 -3.64 -6.40
C TRP A 9 -0.66 -4.52 -7.61
N GLN A 10 -1.81 -4.30 -8.26
CA GLN A 10 -2.22 -5.11 -9.41
C GLN A 10 -1.15 -5.20 -10.52
N PRO A 11 -0.50 -4.09 -10.96
CA PRO A 11 0.53 -4.17 -11.98
C PRO A 11 1.76 -4.99 -11.55
N ILE A 12 2.06 -5.02 -10.24
CA ILE A 12 3.17 -5.81 -9.68
C ILE A 12 2.82 -7.30 -9.76
N PHE A 13 1.58 -7.67 -9.43
CA PHE A 13 1.11 -9.05 -9.55
C PHE A 13 1.07 -9.50 -11.01
N ASP A 14 0.61 -8.64 -11.91
CA ASP A 14 0.56 -8.94 -13.35
C ASP A 14 1.97 -9.14 -13.91
N SER A 15 2.91 -8.25 -13.57
CA SER A 15 4.31 -8.39 -13.98
C SER A 15 4.98 -9.63 -13.39
N ALA A 16 4.74 -9.92 -12.10
CA ALA A 16 5.28 -11.12 -11.47
C ALA A 16 4.76 -12.39 -12.16
N ARG A 17 3.46 -12.45 -12.47
CA ARG A 17 2.82 -13.55 -13.20
C ARG A 17 3.39 -13.71 -14.61
N GLU A 18 3.62 -12.61 -15.31
CA GLU A 18 4.25 -12.63 -16.64
C GLU A 18 5.68 -13.19 -16.61
N ILE A 19 6.47 -12.83 -15.59
CA ILE A 19 7.86 -13.26 -15.45
C ILE A 19 7.99 -14.74 -15.09
N VAL A 20 7.21 -15.22 -14.11
CA VAL A 20 7.38 -16.58 -13.56
C VAL A 20 6.40 -17.60 -14.15
N GLY A 21 5.37 -17.15 -14.87
CA GLY A 21 4.27 -17.97 -15.36
C GLY A 21 3.28 -18.38 -14.26
N ASP A 22 2.08 -18.80 -14.67
CA ASP A 22 1.00 -19.16 -13.75
C ASP A 22 1.37 -20.34 -12.84
N GLU A 23 2.13 -21.32 -13.35
CA GLU A 23 2.54 -22.53 -12.60
C GLU A 23 3.34 -22.20 -11.34
N LEU A 24 4.17 -21.16 -11.37
CA LEU A 24 4.94 -20.70 -10.22
C LEU A 24 4.23 -19.60 -9.45
N PHE A 25 3.47 -18.73 -10.13
CA PHE A 25 2.80 -17.61 -9.48
C PHE A 25 1.70 -18.09 -8.54
N GLU A 26 0.87 -19.05 -8.96
CA GLU A 26 -0.32 -19.44 -8.21
C GLU A 26 0.00 -20.09 -6.85
N PRO A 27 0.97 -21.01 -6.72
CA PRO A 27 1.34 -21.58 -5.42
C PRO A 27 2.03 -20.58 -4.48
N VAL A 28 2.82 -19.65 -5.02
CA VAL A 28 3.57 -18.66 -4.24
C VAL A 28 2.70 -17.49 -3.82
N SER A 29 1.74 -17.12 -4.68
CA SER A 29 0.90 -15.94 -4.50
C SER A 29 -0.60 -16.20 -4.64
N PRO A 30 -1.15 -17.24 -4.00
CA PRO A 30 -2.58 -17.54 -4.10
C PRO A 30 -3.40 -16.36 -3.59
N ASP A 31 -4.49 -16.01 -4.28
CA ASP A 31 -5.38 -14.92 -3.88
C ASP A 31 -4.67 -13.59 -3.56
N ALA A 32 -3.65 -13.21 -4.34
CA ALA A 32 -2.79 -12.05 -4.08
C ALA A 32 -3.56 -10.75 -3.75
N LYS A 33 -4.70 -10.53 -4.42
CA LYS A 33 -5.58 -9.38 -4.16
C LYS A 33 -6.17 -9.41 -2.76
N SER A 34 -6.72 -10.56 -2.34
CA SER A 34 -7.30 -10.74 -1.00
C SER A 34 -6.24 -10.64 0.08
N ARG A 35 -5.05 -11.23 -0.14
CA ARG A 35 -3.92 -11.10 0.79
C ARG A 35 -3.48 -9.65 0.98
N LYS A 36 -3.32 -8.89 -0.12
CA LYS A 36 -2.98 -7.46 -0.02
C LYS A 36 -4.06 -6.67 0.70
N ARG A 37 -5.34 -6.91 0.38
CA ARG A 37 -6.48 -6.28 1.06
C ARG A 37 -6.44 -6.53 2.57
N ASN A 38 -6.24 -7.78 2.97
CA ASN A 38 -6.25 -8.19 4.38
C ASN A 38 -5.01 -7.67 5.13
N SER A 39 -3.84 -7.63 4.49
CA SER A 39 -2.63 -7.01 5.06
C SER A 39 -2.88 -5.56 5.44
N VAL A 40 -3.38 -4.75 4.51
CA VAL A 40 -3.64 -3.32 4.77
C VAL A 40 -4.82 -3.15 5.75
N ALA A 41 -5.82 -4.02 5.72
CA ALA A 41 -6.91 -3.98 6.70
C ALA A 41 -6.42 -4.29 8.13
N LYS A 42 -5.42 -5.16 8.27
CA LYS A 42 -4.77 -5.46 9.54
C LYS A 42 -3.95 -4.26 10.03
N GLU A 43 -3.19 -3.62 9.16
CA GLU A 43 -2.43 -2.38 9.46
C GLU A 43 -3.34 -1.24 9.96
N CYS A 44 -4.65 -1.29 9.68
CA CYS A 44 -5.62 -0.29 10.16
C CYS A 44 -6.25 -0.64 11.53
N GLN A 45 -5.95 -1.80 12.12
CA GLN A 45 -6.49 -2.19 13.42
C GLN A 45 -5.78 -1.42 14.54
N ALA A 46 -6.52 -1.10 15.61
CA ALA A 46 -6.00 -0.27 16.70
C ALA A 46 -4.83 -0.93 17.46
N GLU A 47 -4.76 -2.26 17.43
CA GLU A 47 -3.72 -3.06 18.07
C GLU A 47 -2.47 -3.23 17.21
N ASP A 48 -2.52 -2.84 15.92
CA ASP A 48 -1.37 -2.94 15.03
C ASP A 48 -0.44 -1.73 15.26
N PRO A 49 0.88 -1.92 15.46
CA PRO A 49 1.81 -0.82 15.73
C PRO A 49 2.12 0.04 14.49
N ILE A 50 1.56 -0.29 13.34
CA ILE A 50 1.70 0.48 12.12
C ILE A 50 0.85 1.75 12.19
N GLU A 51 1.49 2.89 11.96
CA GLU A 51 0.80 4.16 11.79
C GLU A 51 0.32 4.30 10.35
N VAL A 52 -0.94 4.73 10.18
CA VAL A 52 -1.59 4.84 8.88
C VAL A 52 -2.11 6.26 8.70
N TRP A 53 -1.67 6.92 7.64
CA TRP A 53 -2.19 8.23 7.25
C TRP A 53 -2.85 8.18 5.90
N ILE A 54 -3.95 8.92 5.77
CA ILE A 54 -4.67 9.13 4.53
C ILE A 54 -4.58 10.60 4.14
N ALA A 55 -4.69 10.88 2.85
CA ALA A 55 -5.00 12.22 2.39
C ALA A 55 -6.23 12.18 1.48
N GLU A 56 -7.10 13.17 1.69
CA GLU A 56 -8.37 13.30 0.99
C GLU A 56 -8.32 14.46 0.00
N ILE A 57 -9.03 14.29 -1.11
CA ILE A 57 -9.31 15.36 -2.09
C ILE A 57 -10.81 15.28 -2.35
N ASP A 58 -11.52 16.39 -2.20
CA ASP A 58 -12.97 16.47 -2.39
C ASP A 58 -13.74 15.40 -1.58
N SER A 59 -13.35 15.20 -0.31
CA SER A 59 -13.90 14.18 0.60
C SER A 59 -13.74 12.72 0.15
N GLU A 60 -12.85 12.46 -0.81
CA GLU A 60 -12.48 11.11 -1.22
C GLU A 60 -11.04 10.79 -0.82
N ILE A 61 -10.80 9.59 -0.31
CA ILE A 61 -9.44 9.13 -0.03
C ILE A 61 -8.67 9.05 -1.36
N ALA A 62 -7.69 9.93 -1.50
CA ALA A 62 -6.86 10.02 -2.70
C ALA A 62 -5.62 9.14 -2.60
N ARG A 63 -5.05 9.02 -1.39
CA ARG A 63 -3.79 8.33 -1.13
C ARG A 63 -3.66 7.94 0.34
N PHE A 64 -2.77 7.00 0.62
CA PHE A 64 -2.41 6.61 1.98
C PHE A 64 -0.95 6.19 2.06
N ILE A 65 -0.39 6.25 3.27
CA ILE A 65 0.93 5.73 3.61
C ILE A 65 0.87 4.97 4.93
N THR A 66 1.65 3.89 5.05
CA THR A 66 1.81 3.14 6.30
C THR A 66 3.27 3.17 6.75
N VAL A 67 3.50 3.37 8.05
CA VAL A 67 4.85 3.48 8.62
C VAL A 67 4.93 2.69 9.92
N LYS A 68 5.98 1.89 10.04
CA LYS A 68 6.35 1.21 11.29
C LYS A 68 7.34 2.07 12.04
N MET A 69 6.96 2.57 13.21
CA MET A 69 7.86 3.35 14.05
C MET A 69 8.73 2.42 14.91
N ASN A 70 10.05 2.64 14.91
CA ASN A 70 10.98 2.04 15.86
C ASN A 70 11.54 3.15 16.76
N TYR A 71 10.80 3.44 17.83
CA TYR A 71 11.13 4.51 18.77
C TYR A 71 12.45 4.29 19.53
N ASP A 72 12.84 3.03 19.75
CA ASP A 72 14.08 2.70 20.47
C ASP A 72 15.33 3.04 19.67
N GLU A 73 15.27 2.83 18.35
CA GLU A 73 16.37 3.11 17.43
C GLU A 73 16.28 4.50 16.79
N GLY A 74 15.16 5.21 17.00
CA GLY A 74 14.91 6.52 16.37
C GLY A 74 14.77 6.44 14.84
N VAL A 75 14.31 5.30 14.31
CA VAL A 75 14.12 5.05 12.88
C VAL A 75 12.69 4.61 12.59
N ALA A 76 12.29 4.68 11.32
CA ALA A 76 10.98 4.22 10.88
C ALA A 76 11.07 3.54 9.51
N GLU A 77 10.17 2.59 9.26
CA GLU A 77 10.06 1.87 7.99
C GLU A 77 8.76 2.26 7.28
N ILE A 78 8.89 2.81 6.07
CA ILE A 78 7.73 3.07 5.21
C ILE A 78 7.31 1.76 4.55
N GLY A 79 6.07 1.34 4.80
CA GLY A 79 5.45 0.17 4.19
C GLY A 79 4.73 0.51 2.88
N ASN A 80 3.40 0.51 2.91
CA ASN A 80 2.59 0.79 1.73
C ASN A 80 2.51 2.31 1.50
N ASN A 81 2.83 2.79 0.30
CA ASN A 81 2.47 4.14 -0.17
C ASN A 81 1.74 4.03 -1.51
N ALA A 82 0.47 4.43 -1.55
CA ALA A 82 -0.36 4.23 -2.73
C ALA A 82 -1.34 5.37 -2.97
N ILE A 83 -1.68 5.59 -4.25
CA ILE A 83 -2.56 6.65 -4.74
C ILE A 83 -3.65 6.02 -5.60
N ALA A 84 -4.90 6.48 -5.46
CA ALA A 84 -5.98 6.06 -6.34
C ALA A 84 -5.69 6.48 -7.78
N THR A 85 -5.93 5.57 -8.73
CA THR A 85 -5.58 5.75 -10.15
C THR A 85 -6.10 7.06 -10.76
N LYS A 86 -7.29 7.52 -10.35
CA LYS A 86 -7.88 8.79 -10.82
C LYS A 86 -7.08 10.05 -10.47
N PHE A 87 -6.16 9.96 -9.50
CA PHE A 87 -5.30 11.06 -9.04
C PHE A 87 -3.84 10.91 -9.51
N HIS A 88 -3.50 9.93 -10.36
CA HIS A 88 -2.16 9.76 -10.91
C HIS A 88 -1.76 10.94 -11.82
N GLY A 89 -0.44 11.09 -12.05
CA GLY A 89 0.10 12.13 -12.95
C GLY A 89 0.11 13.55 -12.38
N ARG A 90 -0.25 13.74 -11.11
CA ARG A 90 -0.40 15.07 -10.46
C ARG A 90 0.70 15.40 -9.44
N GLY A 91 1.81 14.66 -9.43
CA GLY A 91 2.90 14.86 -8.45
C GLY A 91 2.54 14.54 -7.00
N LEU A 92 1.46 13.78 -6.76
CA LEU A 92 0.90 13.55 -5.43
C LEU A 92 1.63 12.46 -4.62
N GLY A 93 2.42 11.59 -5.25
CA GLY A 93 3.10 10.48 -4.55
C GLY A 93 4.22 10.93 -3.63
N THR A 94 4.97 11.95 -4.05
CA THR A 94 6.07 12.52 -3.26
C THR A 94 5.58 13.24 -2.00
N GLN A 95 4.33 13.72 -1.99
CA GLN A 95 3.81 14.44 -0.83
C GLN A 95 3.63 13.56 0.40
N MET A 96 3.25 12.29 0.24
CA MET A 96 3.14 11.38 1.39
C MET A 96 4.50 11.08 2.00
N TYR A 97 5.54 10.91 1.16
CA TYR A 97 6.92 10.77 1.64
C TYR A 97 7.36 12.01 2.43
N ARG A 98 7.13 13.21 1.91
CA ARG A 98 7.47 14.47 2.61
C ARG A 98 6.70 14.68 3.90
N PHE A 99 5.56 14.02 4.07
CA PHE A 99 4.75 14.14 5.28
C PHE A 99 5.29 13.25 6.42
N VAL A 100 5.90 12.10 6.10
CA VAL A 100 6.41 11.13 7.09
C VAL A 100 7.93 11.17 7.28
N LEU A 101 8.64 12.00 6.51
CA LEU A 101 10.09 12.26 6.62
C LEU A 101 10.32 13.59 7.34
#